data_AF-A0A376W248-F1
#
_entry.id   AF-A0A376W248-F1
#
_cell.length_a   1.000
_cell.length_b   1.000
_cell.length_c   1.000
_cell.angle_alpha   90.00
_cell.angle_beta   90.00
_cell.angle_gamma   90.00
#
_symmetry.space_group_name_H-M   'P 1'
#
loop_
_entity.id
_entity.type
_entity.pdbx_description
1 polymer ?
#
loop_
_entity_poly.entity_id
_entity_poly.type
_entity_poly.pdbx_seq_one_letter_code
_entity_poly.pdbx_strand_id
1 'polypeptide(L)'
;MLAGVIFTAGVVELPDHWYVDQTTLRILGIGLLVIIAVYLWFCAFAKHRHMTIKGQKLVLPSWKFALAQMLISSVNWMVMGAIIWLLLGQSVNYFFVLGVLLVSSIAGVIVHIPAGIGVLEAVFIALLAGEHTSKGTIIAALLAYRVLYYFIPLLLALICYLLLESQAKKLRAKNEAAM
;
A
#
# COMPACT_ATOMS: atom_id res chain seq x y z
N MET A 1 2.42 7.41 7.14
CA MET A 1 3.08 8.74 7.04
C MET A 1 2.59 9.46 5.82
N LEU A 2 2.78 8.88 4.63
CA LEU A 2 2.37 9.45 3.35
C LEU A 2 0.92 9.97 3.33
N ALA A 3 -0.06 9.15 3.72
CA ALA A 3 -1.48 9.57 3.82
C ALA A 3 -1.69 10.75 4.79
N GLY A 4 -1.04 10.70 5.96
CA GLY A 4 -1.09 11.81 6.93
C GLY A 4 -0.57 13.12 6.35
N VAL A 5 0.56 13.08 5.64
CA VAL A 5 1.16 14.26 5.00
C VAL A 5 0.26 14.78 3.87
N ILE A 6 -0.18 13.89 2.97
CA ILE A 6 -0.97 14.27 1.79
C ILE A 6 -2.34 14.84 2.19
N PHE A 7 -3.03 14.21 3.15
CA PHE A 7 -4.34 14.68 3.59
C PHE A 7 -4.27 15.96 4.40
N THR A 8 -3.22 16.15 5.22
CA THR A 8 -3.01 17.40 5.97
C THR A 8 -2.65 18.56 5.03
N ALA A 9 -1.81 18.31 4.03
CA ALA A 9 -1.40 19.30 3.04
C ALA A 9 -2.56 19.73 2.11
N GLY A 10 -3.67 19.00 2.10
CA GLY A 10 -4.87 19.37 1.32
C GLY A 10 -4.70 19.22 -0.19
N VAL A 11 -3.71 18.45 -0.65
CA VAL A 11 -3.40 18.26 -2.09
C VAL A 11 -4.44 17.38 -2.79
N VAL A 12 -5.35 16.77 -2.02
CA VAL A 12 -6.47 15.97 -2.53
C VAL A 12 -7.72 16.84 -2.42
N GLU A 13 -8.12 17.43 -3.54
CA GLU A 13 -9.40 18.13 -3.67
C GLU A 13 -10.47 17.10 -3.96
N LEU A 14 -11.30 16.78 -2.95
CA LEU A 14 -12.43 15.88 -3.17
C LEU A 14 -13.48 16.58 -4.03
N PRO A 15 -14.13 15.87 -4.97
CA PRO A 15 -15.25 16.44 -5.70
C PRO A 15 -16.37 16.93 -4.76
N ASP A 16 -16.93 18.12 -5.03
CA ASP A 16 -17.91 18.83 -4.18
C ASP A 16 -19.20 18.03 -3.84
N HIS A 17 -19.46 16.94 -4.56
CA HIS A 17 -20.65 16.10 -4.37
C HIS A 17 -20.49 15.00 -3.32
N TRP A 18 -19.32 14.88 -2.68
CA TRP A 18 -19.06 13.83 -1.69
C TRP A 18 -19.33 14.29 -0.26
N TYR A 19 -19.86 13.39 0.58
CA TYR A 19 -20.26 13.68 1.97
C TYR A 19 -19.08 13.94 2.93
N VAL A 20 -17.84 13.80 2.46
CA VAL A 20 -16.62 13.98 3.27
C VAL A 20 -16.04 15.35 2.95
N ASP A 21 -16.29 16.30 3.86
CA ASP A 21 -15.69 17.63 3.78
C ASP A 21 -14.16 17.56 3.83
N GLN A 22 -13.48 18.48 3.14
CA GLN A 22 -12.02 18.55 3.08
C GLN A 22 -11.41 18.77 4.48
N THR A 23 -12.17 19.37 5.39
CA THR A 23 -11.83 19.48 6.82
C THR A 23 -11.72 18.11 7.49
N THR A 24 -12.64 17.19 7.19
CA THR A 24 -12.63 15.83 7.75
C THR A 24 -11.40 15.07 7.30
N LEU A 25 -11.02 15.18 6.02
CA LEU A 25 -9.77 14.60 5.51
C LEU A 25 -8.53 15.18 6.21
N ARG A 26 -8.48 16.50 6.42
CA ARG A 26 -7.37 17.14 7.14
C ARG A 26 -7.27 16.68 8.60
N ILE A 27 -8.39 16.59 9.32
CA ILE A 27 -8.42 16.08 10.70
C ILE A 27 -7.91 14.64 10.75
N LEU A 28 -8.35 13.79 9.81
CA LEU A 28 -7.90 12.41 9.71
C LEU A 28 -6.40 12.33 9.39
N GLY A 29 -5.91 13.21 8.50
CA GLY A 29 -4.49 13.38 8.19
C GLY A 29 -3.64 13.73 9.41
N ILE A 30 -4.09 14.72 10.19
CA ILE A 30 -3.43 15.14 11.44
C ILE A 30 -3.42 13.99 12.45
N GLY A 31 -4.55 13.30 12.63
CA GLY A 31 -4.64 12.15 13.53
C GLY A 31 -3.65 11.04 13.16
N LEU A 32 -3.53 10.71 11.86
CA LEU A 32 -2.53 9.76 11.37
C LEU A 32 -1.10 10.22 11.68
N LEU A 33 -0.79 11.50 11.52
CA LEU A 33 0.54 12.05 11.84
C LEU A 33 0.84 11.99 13.34
N VAL A 34 -0.13 12.29 14.20
CA VAL A 34 0.02 12.19 15.66
C VAL A 34 0.32 10.76 16.08
N ILE A 35 -0.42 9.78 15.55
CA ILE A 35 -0.16 8.35 15.83
C ILE A 35 1.27 7.96 15.45
N ILE A 36 1.74 8.44 14.30
CA ILE A 36 3.11 8.18 13.83
C ILE A 36 4.15 8.87 14.70
N ALA A 37 3.91 10.13 15.10
CA ALA A 37 4.80 10.86 15.98
C ALA A 37 4.91 10.15 17.33
N VAL A 38 3.79 9.67 17.89
CA VAL A 38 3.77 8.86 19.11
C VAL A 38 4.56 7.56 18.92
N TYR A 39 4.36 6.85 17.80
CA TYR A 39 5.12 5.63 17.49
C TYR A 39 6.63 5.88 17.41
N LEU A 40 7.05 6.92 16.68
CA LEU A 40 8.46 7.31 16.57
C LEU A 40 9.04 7.74 17.91
N TRP A 41 8.26 8.47 18.72
CA TRP A 41 8.63 8.84 20.08
C TRP A 41 8.87 7.59 20.94
N PHE A 42 7.95 6.62 20.93
CA PHE A 42 8.13 5.35 21.63
C PHE A 42 9.36 4.59 21.12
N CYS A 43 9.59 4.54 19.81
CA CYS A 43 10.80 3.91 19.24
C CYS A 43 12.11 4.63 19.58
N ALA A 44 12.08 5.95 19.80
CA ALA A 44 13.25 6.74 20.14
C ALA A 44 13.58 6.71 21.64
N PHE A 45 12.57 6.73 22.51
CA PHE A 45 12.72 6.84 23.97
C PHE A 45 12.62 5.51 24.73
N ALA A 46 12.21 4.40 24.09
CA ALA A 46 12.18 3.09 24.73
C ALA A 46 13.60 2.56 25.01
N LYS A 47 14.07 2.74 26.26
CA LYS A 47 15.32 2.17 26.79
C LYS A 47 15.31 0.63 26.89
N HIS A 48 14.13 0.01 27.00
CA HIS A 48 13.96 -1.45 27.05
C HIS A 48 13.35 -1.97 25.75
N ARG A 49 14.18 -2.56 24.88
CA ARG A 49 13.82 -3.03 23.53
C ARG A 49 13.10 -4.39 23.46
N HIS A 50 12.72 -4.94 24.61
CA HIS A 50 12.00 -6.21 24.72
C HIS A 50 10.78 -6.00 25.62
N MET A 51 9.62 -5.77 25.01
CA MET A 51 8.36 -5.67 25.74
C MET A 51 7.51 -6.88 25.38
N THR A 52 7.40 -7.84 26.30
CA THR A 52 6.47 -8.97 26.15
C THR A 52 5.07 -8.51 26.52
N ILE A 53 4.26 -8.19 25.51
CA ILE A 53 2.83 -7.93 25.69
C ILE A 53 2.07 -9.20 25.31
N LYS A 54 1.28 -9.75 26.26
CA LYS A 54 0.42 -10.93 26.05
C LYS A 54 1.13 -12.14 25.42
N GLY A 55 2.38 -12.43 25.84
CA GLY A 55 3.15 -13.58 25.35
C GLY A 55 3.80 -13.40 23.97
N GLN A 56 3.56 -12.27 23.28
CA GLN A 56 4.25 -11.91 22.05
C GLN A 56 5.46 -11.02 22.38
N LYS A 57 6.65 -11.41 21.96
CA LYS A 57 7.87 -10.61 22.10
C LYS A 57 7.81 -9.43 21.12
N LEU A 58 7.29 -8.30 21.58
CA LEU A 58 7.32 -7.07 20.80
C LEU A 58 8.73 -6.47 20.90
N VAL A 59 9.55 -6.76 19.90
CA VAL A 59 10.88 -6.13 19.75
C VAL A 59 10.64 -4.79 19.08
N LEU A 60 10.76 -3.69 19.85
CA LEU A 60 10.66 -2.37 19.25
C LEU A 60 11.85 -2.16 18.32
N PRO A 61 11.62 -1.88 17.02
CA PRO A 61 12.71 -1.62 16.09
C PRO A 61 13.49 -0.38 16.52
N SER A 62 14.79 -0.37 16.24
CA SER A 62 15.60 0.83 16.45
C SER A 62 15.04 2.00 15.64
N TRP A 63 15.19 3.23 16.13
CA TRP A 63 14.67 4.43 15.46
C TRP A 63 15.11 4.53 13.98
N LYS A 64 16.35 4.13 13.65
CA LYS A 64 16.86 4.07 12.26
C LYS A 64 16.06 3.10 11.39
N PHE A 65 15.73 1.92 11.94
CA PHE A 65 14.93 0.92 11.25
C PHE A 65 13.48 1.37 11.09
N ALA A 66 12.90 2.01 12.11
CA ALA A 66 11.55 2.58 12.02
C ALA A 66 11.47 3.65 10.91
N LEU A 67 12.47 4.53 10.80
CA LEU A 67 12.54 5.52 9.71
C LEU A 67 12.73 4.87 8.35
N ALA A 68 13.63 3.89 8.23
CA ALA A 68 13.83 3.15 6.98
C ALA A 68 12.53 2.46 6.53
N GLN A 69 11.81 1.82 7.44
CA GLN A 69 10.52 1.20 7.17
C GLN A 69 9.49 2.23 6.68
N MET A 70 9.43 3.40 7.31
CA MET A 70 8.50 4.47 6.91
C MET A 70 8.83 5.04 5.53
N LEU A 71 10.12 5.20 5.21
CA LEU A 71 10.59 5.66 3.90
C LEU A 71 10.29 4.62 2.82
N ILE A 72 10.69 3.37 3.02
CA ILE A 72 10.45 2.28 2.06
C ILE A 72 8.94 2.10 1.83
N SER A 73 8.14 2.12 2.89
CA SER A 73 6.68 2.05 2.77
C SER A 73 6.12 3.24 1.96
N SER A 74 6.60 4.45 2.23
CA SER A 74 6.13 5.63 1.48
C SER A 74 6.52 5.56 0.01
N VAL A 75 7.75 5.14 -0.31
CA VAL A 75 8.18 4.91 -1.70
C VAL A 75 7.32 3.86 -2.37
N ASN A 76 7.01 2.75 -1.68
CA ASN A 76 6.14 1.71 -2.20
C ASN A 76 4.76 2.26 -2.62
N TRP A 77 4.12 3.04 -1.75
CA TRP A 77 2.83 3.67 -2.06
C TRP A 77 2.93 4.68 -3.20
N MET A 78 4.00 5.48 -3.26
CA MET A 78 4.23 6.42 -4.36
C MET A 78 4.40 5.70 -5.70
N VAL A 79 5.11 4.56 -5.72
CA VAL A 79 5.28 3.71 -6.91
C VAL A 79 3.94 3.09 -7.34
N MET A 80 3.15 2.57 -6.40
CA MET A 80 1.80 2.06 -6.72
C MET A 80 0.93 3.15 -7.35
N GLY A 81 0.91 4.34 -6.75
CA GLY A 81 0.20 5.51 -7.31
C GLY A 81 0.71 5.90 -8.70
N ALA A 82 2.04 5.83 -8.92
CA ALA A 82 2.65 6.17 -10.21
C ALA A 82 2.27 5.18 -11.31
N ILE A 83 2.25 3.88 -11.01
CA ILE A 83 1.79 2.86 -11.97
C ILE A 83 0.35 3.14 -12.39
N ILE A 84 -0.56 3.37 -11.43
CA ILE A 84 -1.96 3.65 -11.74
C ILE A 84 -2.09 4.95 -12.55
N TRP A 85 -1.38 6.00 -12.16
CA TRP A 85 -1.38 7.30 -12.86
C TRP A 85 -0.89 7.17 -14.31
N LEU A 86 0.18 6.39 -14.55
CA LEU A 86 0.67 6.10 -15.89
C LEU A 86 -0.36 5.29 -16.71
N LEU A 87 -1.01 4.31 -16.09
CA LEU A 87 -2.05 3.50 -16.75
C LEU A 87 -3.34 4.29 -17.05
N LEU A 88 -3.63 5.34 -16.29
CA LEU A 88 -4.69 6.31 -16.58
C LEU A 88 -4.31 7.31 -17.68
N GLY A 89 -3.12 7.19 -18.28
CA GLY A 89 -2.66 8.05 -19.36
C GLY A 89 -2.31 9.46 -18.91
N GLN A 90 -1.98 9.67 -17.62
CA GLN A 90 -1.59 10.97 -17.06
C GLN A 90 -2.68 12.07 -17.20
N SER A 91 -3.93 11.66 -17.41
CA SER A 91 -5.09 12.55 -17.60
C SER A 91 -5.48 13.31 -16.33
N VAL A 92 -5.11 12.78 -15.16
CA VAL A 92 -5.48 13.29 -13.83
C VAL A 92 -4.20 13.63 -13.05
N ASN A 93 -4.26 14.57 -12.11
CA ASN A 93 -3.12 14.92 -11.27
C ASN A 93 -2.60 13.71 -10.47
N TYR A 94 -1.27 13.52 -10.44
CA TYR A 94 -0.63 12.42 -9.72
C TYR A 94 -0.98 12.39 -8.22
N PHE A 95 -0.96 13.54 -7.53
CA PHE A 95 -1.24 13.60 -6.10
C PHE A 95 -2.70 13.30 -5.79
N PHE A 96 -3.61 13.63 -6.72
CA PHE A 96 -5.01 13.23 -6.60
C PHE A 96 -5.15 11.71 -6.72
N VAL A 97 -4.56 11.09 -7.75
CA VAL A 97 -4.56 9.62 -7.91
C VAL A 97 -3.95 8.92 -6.67
N LEU A 98 -2.85 9.44 -6.15
CA LEU A 98 -2.22 8.94 -4.93
C LEU A 98 -3.13 9.11 -3.72
N GLY A 99 -3.81 10.25 -3.60
CA GLY A 99 -4.81 10.50 -2.57
C GLY A 99 -5.95 9.49 -2.59
N VAL A 100 -6.55 9.27 -3.77
CA VAL A 100 -7.61 8.29 -4.01
C VAL A 100 -7.14 6.88 -3.65
N LEU A 101 -5.93 6.50 -4.03
CA LEU A 101 -5.32 5.21 -3.65
C LEU A 101 -5.21 5.04 -2.12
N LEU A 102 -4.80 6.10 -1.41
CA LEU A 102 -4.63 6.05 0.03
C LEU A 102 -5.99 6.01 0.77
N VAL A 103 -6.98 6.78 0.30
CA VAL A 103 -8.37 6.71 0.80
C VAL A 103 -8.95 5.32 0.58
N SER A 104 -8.76 4.79 -0.62
CA SER A 104 -9.19 3.44 -1.00
C SER A 104 -8.57 2.36 -0.10
N SER A 105 -7.30 2.53 0.27
CA SER A 105 -6.61 1.59 1.16
C SER A 105 -7.19 1.61 2.57
N ILE A 106 -7.54 2.78 3.10
CA ILE A 106 -8.22 2.92 4.40
C ILE A 106 -9.60 2.26 4.34
N ALA A 107 -10.37 2.54 3.29
CA ALA A 107 -11.67 1.91 3.08
C ALA A 107 -11.53 0.37 2.98
N GLY A 108 -10.52 -0.13 2.25
CA GLY A 108 -10.24 -1.55 2.13
C GLY A 108 -9.95 -2.24 3.47
N VAL A 109 -9.23 -1.56 4.36
CA VAL A 109 -8.97 -2.06 5.73
C VAL A 109 -10.26 -2.15 6.55
N ILE A 110 -11.15 -1.15 6.45
CA ILE A 110 -12.41 -1.11 7.20
C ILE A 110 -13.37 -2.22 6.73
N VAL A 111 -13.46 -2.45 5.42
CA VAL A 111 -14.40 -3.43 4.86
C VAL A 111 -13.86 -4.87 4.97
N HIS A 112 -12.58 -5.06 5.32
CA HIS A 112 -11.94 -6.36 5.50
C HIS A 112 -12.05 -7.31 4.28
N ILE A 113 -12.16 -6.76 3.07
CA ILE A 113 -12.23 -7.57 1.86
C ILE A 113 -10.81 -8.00 1.44
N PRO A 114 -10.55 -9.30 1.26
CA PRO A 114 -9.25 -9.79 0.84
C PRO A 114 -8.84 -9.18 -0.51
N ALA A 115 -7.59 -8.72 -0.59
CA ALA A 115 -7.01 -8.02 -1.74
C ALA A 115 -7.76 -6.74 -2.20
N GLY A 116 -8.68 -6.20 -1.37
CA GLY A 116 -9.43 -4.98 -1.67
C GLY A 116 -10.20 -5.04 -2.99
N ILE A 117 -10.63 -6.23 -3.41
CA ILE A 117 -11.34 -6.43 -4.68
C ILE A 117 -12.70 -5.73 -4.60
N GLY A 118 -13.00 -4.88 -5.57
CA GLY A 118 -14.24 -4.10 -5.63
C GLY A 118 -14.17 -2.80 -4.83
N VAL A 119 -13.50 -2.77 -3.67
CA VAL A 119 -13.34 -1.53 -2.88
C VAL A 119 -12.46 -0.53 -3.63
N LEU A 120 -11.34 -1.01 -4.18
CA LEU A 120 -10.43 -0.15 -4.92
C LEU A 120 -11.11 0.49 -6.12
N GLU A 121 -11.79 -0.34 -6.90
CA GLU A 121 -12.51 0.05 -8.10
C GLU A 121 -13.67 1.00 -7.77
N ALA A 122 -14.46 0.71 -6.73
CA ALA A 122 -15.56 1.56 -6.30
C ALA A 122 -15.09 2.96 -5.87
N VAL A 123 -14.02 3.03 -5.05
CA VAL A 123 -13.48 4.31 -4.57
C VAL A 123 -12.88 5.13 -5.72
N PHE A 124 -12.15 4.49 -6.64
CA PHE A 124 -11.62 5.18 -7.82
C PHE A 124 -12.73 5.67 -8.75
N ILE A 125 -13.74 4.84 -9.05
CA ILE A 125 -14.88 5.25 -9.88
C ILE A 125 -15.63 6.39 -9.21
N ALA A 126 -15.84 6.34 -7.90
CA ALA A 126 -16.53 7.38 -7.15
C ALA A 126 -15.75 8.71 -7.16
N LEU A 127 -14.46 8.67 -6.88
CA LEU A 127 -13.65 9.90 -6.74
C LEU A 127 -13.19 10.47 -8.08
N LEU A 128 -13.04 9.66 -9.14
CA LEU A 128 -12.75 10.14 -10.50
C LEU A 128 -14.03 10.38 -11.33
N ALA A 129 -15.23 10.20 -10.77
CA ALA A 129 -16.49 10.42 -11.50
C ALA A 129 -16.65 11.86 -12.02
N GLY A 130 -16.01 12.84 -11.38
CA GLY A 130 -16.01 14.24 -11.80
C GLY A 130 -14.96 14.57 -12.87
N GLU A 131 -14.03 13.66 -13.15
CA GLU A 131 -13.00 13.84 -14.17
C GLU A 131 -13.49 13.36 -15.55
N HIS A 132 -12.85 13.82 -16.63
CA HIS A 132 -13.18 13.42 -18.01
C HIS A 132 -12.81 11.96 -18.35
N THR A 133 -12.56 11.14 -17.33
CA THR A 133 -12.10 9.75 -17.49
C THR A 133 -13.29 8.80 -17.50
N SER A 134 -13.41 7.98 -18.54
CA SER A 134 -14.49 7.00 -18.62
C SER A 134 -14.33 5.92 -17.54
N LYS A 135 -15.46 5.42 -17.01
CA LYS A 135 -15.47 4.30 -16.04
C LYS A 135 -14.73 3.07 -16.58
N GLY A 136 -14.86 2.81 -17.89
CA GLY A 136 -14.17 1.70 -18.54
C GLY A 136 -12.65 1.85 -18.50
N THR A 137 -12.14 3.06 -18.73
CA THR A 137 -10.71 3.38 -18.63
C THR A 137 -10.18 3.17 -17.21
N ILE A 138 -10.94 3.61 -16.19
CA ILE A 138 -10.56 3.43 -14.79
C ILE A 138 -10.45 1.94 -14.46
N ILE A 139 -11.49 1.15 -14.78
CA ILE A 139 -11.49 -0.30 -14.52
C ILE A 139 -10.33 -0.98 -15.25
N ALA A 140 -10.09 -0.64 -16.52
CA ALA A 140 -9.00 -1.19 -17.30
C ALA A 140 -7.63 -0.88 -16.68
N ALA A 141 -7.41 0.36 -16.24
CA ALA A 141 -6.17 0.78 -15.59
C ALA A 141 -5.95 0.04 -14.26
N LEU A 142 -7.00 -0.14 -13.45
CA LEU A 142 -6.90 -0.85 -12.18
C LEU A 142 -6.66 -2.35 -12.37
N LEU A 143 -7.28 -2.98 -13.38
CA LEU A 143 -7.01 -4.36 -13.75
C LEU A 143 -5.57 -4.54 -14.24
N ALA A 144 -5.08 -3.65 -15.11
CA ALA A 144 -3.71 -3.66 -15.57
C ALA A 144 -2.72 -3.48 -14.40
N TYR A 145 -3.02 -2.57 -13.47
CA TYR A 145 -2.26 -2.40 -12.23
C TYR A 145 -2.20 -3.70 -11.42
N ARG A 146 -3.31 -4.43 -11.27
CA ARG A 146 -3.32 -5.74 -10.58
C ARG A 146 -2.45 -6.76 -11.30
N VAL A 147 -2.45 -6.78 -12.63
CA VAL A 147 -1.56 -7.66 -13.40
C VAL A 147 -0.10 -7.36 -13.11
N LEU A 148 0.29 -6.09 -13.17
CA LEU A 148 1.66 -5.66 -12.94
C LEU A 148 2.11 -5.90 -11.50
N TYR A 149 1.24 -5.65 -10.52
CA TYR A 149 1.62 -5.62 -9.11
C TYR A 149 1.38 -6.95 -8.38
N TYR A 150 0.40 -7.75 -8.80
CA TYR A 150 0.06 -9.02 -8.15
C TYR A 150 0.41 -10.23 -9.02
N PHE A 151 -0.08 -10.27 -10.27
CA PHE A 151 0.03 -11.49 -11.08
C PHE A 151 1.44 -11.72 -11.61
N ILE A 152 2.13 -10.69 -12.11
CA ILE A 152 3.51 -10.85 -12.61
C ILE A 152 4.45 -11.32 -11.50
N PRO A 153 4.52 -10.69 -10.32
CA PRO A 153 5.38 -11.17 -9.24
C PRO A 153 5.03 -12.58 -8.77
N LEU A 154 3.73 -12.92 -8.74
CA LEU A 154 3.27 -14.26 -8.38
C LEU A 154 3.76 -15.31 -9.40
N LEU A 155 3.65 -15.03 -10.69
CA LEU A 155 4.12 -15.92 -11.75
C LEU A 155 5.64 -16.11 -11.69
N LEU A 156 6.39 -15.02 -11.48
CA LEU A 156 7.84 -15.08 -11.32
C LEU A 156 8.23 -15.92 -10.10
N ALA A 157 7.59 -15.68 -8.96
CA ALA A 157 7.82 -16.46 -7.74
C ALA A 157 7.52 -17.95 -7.94
N LEU A 158 6.42 -18.28 -8.63
CA LEU A 158 6.03 -19.65 -8.94
C LEU A 158 7.07 -20.33 -9.84
N ILE A 159 7.52 -19.66 -10.90
CA ILE A 159 8.56 -20.19 -11.80
C ILE A 159 9.85 -20.44 -11.04
N CYS A 160 10.32 -19.46 -10.25
CA CYS A 160 11.51 -19.62 -9.41
C CYS A 160 11.36 -20.81 -8.46
N TYR A 161 10.22 -20.92 -7.78
CA TYR A 161 9.94 -22.02 -6.86
C TYR A 161 10.01 -23.39 -7.56
N LEU A 162 9.36 -23.56 -8.71
CA LEU A 162 9.37 -24.82 -9.46
C LEU A 162 10.77 -25.19 -9.97
N LEU A 163 11.56 -24.20 -10.37
CA LEU A 163 12.96 -24.42 -10.77
C LEU A 163 13.81 -24.89 -9.59
N LEU A 164 13.70 -24.24 -8.43
CA LEU A 164 14.41 -24.63 -7.22
C LEU A 164 14.00 -26.02 -6.73
N GLU A 165 12.69 -26.33 -6.75
CA GLU A 165 12.19 -27.66 -6.34
C GLU A 165 12.69 -28.77 -7.29
N SER A 166 12.69 -28.51 -8.60
CA SER A 166 13.20 -29.45 -9.60
C SER A 166 14.70 -29.74 -9.40
N GLN A 167 15.50 -28.71 -9.12
CA GLN A 167 16.92 -28.89 -8.83
C GLN A 167 17.16 -29.63 -7.50
N ALA A 168 16.39 -29.30 -6.46
CA ALA A 168 16.50 -29.97 -5.17
C ALA A 168 16.18 -31.47 -5.26
N LYS A 169 15.15 -31.85 -6.04
CA LYS A 169 14.82 -33.27 -6.31
C LYS A 169 15.95 -33.99 -7.04
N LYS A 170 16.55 -33.37 -8.05
CA LYS A 170 17.69 -33.94 -8.80
C LYS A 170 18.93 -34.15 -7.90
N LEU A 171 19.23 -33.18 -7.04
CA LEU A 171 20.34 -33.27 -6.08
C LEU A 171 20.14 -34.39 -5.05
N ARG A 172 18.92 -34.55 -4.51
CA ARG A 172 18.59 -35.64 -3.58
C ARG A 172 18.75 -37.01 -4.22
N ALA A 173 18.19 -37.21 -5.41
CA ALA A 173 18.31 -38.48 -6.14
C ALA A 173 19.77 -38.85 -6.46
N LYS A 174 20.60 -37.86 -6.80
CA LYS A 174 22.04 -38.09 -7.05
C LYS A 174 22.80 -38.50 -5.78
N ASN A 175 22.46 -37.91 -4.63
CA ASN A 175 23.11 -38.25 -3.36
C ASN A 175 22.68 -39.63 -2.84
N GLU A 176 21.42 -40.02 -3.04
CA GLU A 176 20.93 -41.37 -2.69
C GLU A 176 21.58 -42.45 -3.57
N ALA A 177 21.81 -42.18 -4.86
CA ALA A 177 22.51 -43.11 -5.76
C ALA A 177 24.03 -43.21 -5.51
N ALA A 178 24.60 -42.32 -4.69
CA ALA A 178 26.01 -42.28 -4.34
C ALA A 178 26.32 -42.88 -2.95
N MET A 179 25.30 -43.29 -2.19
CA MET A 179 25.41 -44.08 -0.96
C MET A 179 25.25 -45.57 -1.26
#